data_AF-A0A383W9F9-F1
#
_entry.id   AF-A0A383W9F9-F1
#
_cell.length_a   1.000
_cell.length_b   1.000
_cell.length_c   1.000
_cell.angle_alpha   90.00
_cell.angle_beta   90.00
_cell.angle_gamma   90.00
#
_symmetry.space_group_name_H-M   'P 1'
#
loop_
_entity.id
_entity.type
_entity.pdbx_description
1 polymer ?
#
loop_
_entity_poly.entity_id
_entity_poly.type
_entity_poly.pdbx_seq_one_letter_code
_entity_poly.pdbx_strand_id
1 'polypeptide(L)'
;MQSSFLGSGLRSSTQRCFAPSRVSPKACTVVAHYGGRVNLGGGKAWERTETNQNGKPVKVKMHVKKGDIVQVVSGKDKGTVAEVEKVISTRGMVVVKGVNITVRNVSPRSKDEQGQQKRQESPIHHSNVMHYSMSAGKRSRVGYKLTEDGRKVRYLVKTGEELPERSFKQPAAAAESSSSDSSAAEPPAGDAPSSA
;
A
#
# COMPACT_ATOMS: atom_id res chain seq x y z
N MET A 1 -23.15 -27.32 -70.43
CA MET A 1 -24.44 -27.60 -69.76
C MET A 1 -24.09 -28.36 -68.48
N GLN A 2 -24.03 -27.65 -67.35
CA GLN A 2 -24.99 -27.77 -66.22
C GLN A 2 -25.00 -29.21 -65.66
N SER A 3 -24.73 -29.50 -64.39
CA SER A 3 -25.12 -28.73 -63.20
C SER A 3 -24.33 -29.21 -61.97
N SER A 4 -24.11 -28.23 -61.09
CA SER A 4 -23.55 -28.28 -59.75
C SER A 4 -24.45 -29.02 -58.75
N PHE A 5 -23.86 -29.90 -57.94
CA PHE A 5 -24.50 -30.47 -56.75
C PHE A 5 -24.54 -29.42 -55.62
N LEU A 6 -25.73 -28.88 -55.35
CA LEU A 6 -26.06 -28.13 -54.13
C LEU A 6 -26.92 -29.03 -53.25
N GLY A 7 -26.31 -29.59 -52.20
CA GLY A 7 -27.02 -30.28 -51.13
C GLY A 7 -27.56 -29.27 -50.12
N SER A 8 -28.86 -28.97 -50.21
CA SER A 8 -29.64 -28.31 -49.17
C SER A 8 -30.22 -29.37 -48.21
N GLY A 9 -30.04 -29.15 -46.91
CA GLY A 9 -30.40 -30.12 -45.87
C GLY A 9 -31.87 -30.08 -45.44
N LEU A 10 -32.17 -30.85 -44.37
CA LEU A 10 -33.13 -30.60 -43.28
C LEU A 10 -33.22 -31.90 -42.44
N ARG A 11 -32.59 -31.95 -41.27
CA ARG A 11 -33.21 -31.79 -39.93
C ARG A 11 -34.40 -32.73 -39.68
N SER A 12 -34.16 -33.80 -38.93
CA SER A 12 -35.05 -34.24 -37.85
C SER A 12 -34.30 -35.20 -36.92
N SER A 13 -34.77 -35.30 -35.68
CA SER A 13 -34.28 -36.21 -34.63
C SER A 13 -33.01 -35.74 -33.90
N THR A 14 -33.21 -34.96 -32.83
CA THR A 14 -33.16 -35.53 -31.48
C THR A 14 -33.75 -34.52 -30.51
N GLN A 15 -34.83 -34.91 -29.84
CA GLN A 15 -35.17 -34.34 -28.54
C GLN A 15 -33.99 -34.57 -27.60
N ARG A 16 -33.51 -33.53 -26.92
CA ARG A 16 -32.89 -33.64 -25.60
C ARG A 16 -32.92 -32.29 -24.88
N CYS A 17 -33.82 -32.25 -23.91
CA CYS A 17 -33.65 -31.69 -22.58
C CYS A 17 -33.30 -30.19 -22.47
N PHE A 18 -34.33 -29.42 -22.14
CA PHE A 18 -34.26 -28.18 -21.37
C PHE A 18 -33.06 -28.16 -20.42
N ALA A 19 -32.11 -27.25 -20.65
CA ALA A 19 -31.14 -26.89 -19.63
C ALA A 19 -31.90 -26.23 -18.47
N PRO A 20 -31.73 -26.68 -17.21
CA PRO A 20 -32.29 -25.95 -16.09
C PRO A 20 -31.63 -24.57 -16.04
N SER A 21 -32.46 -23.54 -16.07
CA SER A 21 -32.09 -22.20 -15.65
C SER A 21 -31.37 -22.33 -14.32
N ARG A 22 -30.11 -21.88 -14.28
CA ARG A 22 -29.35 -21.77 -13.05
C ARG A 22 -30.07 -20.71 -12.21
N VAL A 23 -31.02 -21.18 -11.40
CA VAL A 23 -31.61 -20.46 -10.28
C VAL A 23 -30.44 -19.88 -9.51
N SER A 24 -30.33 -18.56 -9.52
CA SER A 24 -29.46 -17.84 -8.61
C SER A 24 -29.95 -18.16 -7.19
N PRO A 25 -29.12 -18.73 -6.31
CA PRO A 25 -29.49 -18.78 -4.91
C PRO A 25 -29.51 -17.35 -4.39
N LYS A 26 -30.73 -16.85 -4.17
CA LYS A 26 -31.03 -15.75 -3.26
C LYS A 26 -30.45 -16.08 -1.89
N ALA A 27 -29.93 -15.03 -1.24
CA ALA A 27 -29.70 -14.82 0.19
C ALA A 27 -29.61 -16.03 1.16
N CYS A 28 -28.53 -16.01 1.95
CA CYS A 28 -28.39 -16.59 3.29
C CYS A 28 -28.55 -18.11 3.42
N THR A 29 -27.44 -18.82 3.27
CA THR A 29 -27.15 -19.95 4.17
C THR A 29 -25.76 -19.72 4.77
N VAL A 30 -25.77 -19.30 6.03
CA VAL A 30 -24.63 -19.36 6.93
C VAL A 30 -24.33 -20.85 7.14
N VAL A 31 -23.31 -21.36 6.44
CA VAL A 31 -22.74 -22.67 6.77
C VAL A 31 -21.76 -22.45 7.92
N ALA A 32 -22.16 -22.84 9.13
CA ALA A 32 -21.38 -22.64 10.34
C ALA A 32 -20.19 -23.62 10.47
N HIS A 33 -18.99 -23.04 10.58
CA HIS A 33 -17.89 -23.34 11.51
C HIS A 33 -17.41 -24.79 11.76
N TYR A 34 -16.23 -25.09 11.19
CA TYR A 34 -15.09 -25.61 11.96
C TYR A 34 -13.93 -24.61 11.85
N GLY A 35 -13.50 -24.06 12.99
CA GLY A 35 -12.26 -23.28 13.13
C GLY A 35 -12.13 -22.07 12.19
N GLY A 36 -12.87 -21.00 12.49
CA GLY A 36 -12.91 -19.79 11.67
C GLY A 36 -11.54 -19.19 11.39
N ARG A 37 -11.02 -19.42 10.17
CA ARG A 37 -10.03 -18.54 9.55
C ARG A 37 -10.70 -17.82 8.39
N VAL A 38 -11.02 -16.56 8.61
CA VAL A 38 -11.46 -15.65 7.55
C VAL A 38 -10.33 -15.55 6.52
N ASN A 39 -10.64 -15.74 5.23
CA ASN A 39 -9.64 -15.74 4.15
C ASN A 39 -9.10 -14.33 3.90
N LEU A 40 -8.00 -13.96 4.55
CA LEU A 40 -7.28 -12.71 4.28
C LEU A 40 -6.02 -12.98 3.44
N GLY A 41 -6.19 -13.22 2.14
CA GLY A 41 -5.11 -13.12 1.14
C GLY A 41 -4.77 -14.41 0.37
N GLY A 42 -3.96 -14.23 -0.68
CA GLY A 42 -3.32 -15.33 -1.42
C GLY A 42 -2.09 -15.87 -0.68
N GLY A 43 -1.90 -17.18 -0.72
CA GLY A 43 -0.86 -17.90 0.01
C GLY A 43 -1.34 -19.27 0.47
N LYS A 44 -0.46 -20.04 1.11
CA LYS A 44 -0.85 -21.34 1.70
C LYS A 44 -1.80 -21.12 2.87
N ALA A 45 -2.77 -22.02 3.06
CA ALA A 45 -3.81 -21.85 4.07
C ALA A 45 -3.27 -21.72 5.51
N TRP A 46 -2.14 -22.34 5.81
CA TRP A 46 -1.47 -22.25 7.12
C TRP A 46 -0.66 -20.96 7.33
N GLU A 47 -0.32 -20.22 6.28
CA GLU A 47 0.40 -18.92 6.34
C GLU A 47 -0.56 -17.74 6.54
N ARG A 48 -1.86 -18.00 6.71
CA ARG A 48 -2.87 -16.97 6.93
C ARG A 48 -2.65 -16.29 8.28
N THR A 49 -2.76 -14.95 8.29
CA THR A 49 -2.66 -14.15 9.51
C THR A 49 -3.75 -14.55 10.50
N GLU A 50 -3.35 -14.72 11.76
CA GLU A 50 -4.27 -15.01 12.85
C GLU A 50 -5.30 -13.88 13.02
N THR A 51 -6.53 -14.26 13.34
CA THR A 51 -7.62 -13.32 13.59
C THR A 51 -8.03 -13.34 15.06
N ASN A 52 -8.28 -12.17 15.64
CA ASN A 52 -8.87 -12.06 16.97
C ASN A 52 -10.38 -12.40 16.94
N GLN A 53 -11.00 -12.57 18.11
CA GLN A 53 -12.42 -12.95 18.27
C GLN A 53 -13.39 -12.07 17.45
N ASN A 54 -13.03 -10.79 17.26
CA ASN A 54 -13.79 -9.82 16.46
C ASN A 54 -13.62 -9.98 14.93
N GLY A 55 -12.97 -11.05 14.45
CA GLY A 55 -12.71 -11.31 13.03
C GLY A 55 -11.66 -10.40 12.37
N LYS A 56 -11.02 -9.51 13.14
CA LYS A 56 -9.94 -8.62 12.66
C LYS A 56 -8.63 -9.41 12.58
N PRO A 57 -7.63 -9.01 11.77
CA PRO A 57 -6.30 -9.59 11.83
C PRO A 57 -5.53 -9.07 13.04
N VAL A 58 -4.83 -9.96 13.74
CA VAL A 58 -3.92 -9.62 14.84
C VAL A 58 -2.76 -8.79 14.28
N LYS A 59 -2.47 -7.64 14.91
CA LYS A 59 -1.40 -6.73 14.51
C LYS A 59 -0.21 -6.88 15.43
N VAL A 60 0.98 -7.00 14.85
CA VAL A 60 2.24 -7.00 15.59
C VAL A 60 2.57 -5.56 16.02
N LYS A 61 2.89 -5.39 17.31
CA LYS A 61 3.38 -4.11 17.85
C LYS A 61 4.83 -3.91 17.43
N MET A 62 5.13 -2.80 16.76
CA MET A 62 6.47 -2.49 16.23
C MET A 62 7.01 -1.17 16.79
N HIS A 63 8.34 -1.04 16.85
CA HIS A 63 9.05 0.17 17.29
C HIS A 63 9.21 1.23 16.19
N VAL A 64 8.94 0.87 14.93
CA VAL A 64 9.15 1.70 13.73
C VAL A 64 7.81 2.25 13.22
N LYS A 65 7.83 3.50 12.76
CA LYS A 65 6.73 4.21 12.11
C LYS A 65 7.15 4.61 10.68
N LYS A 66 6.17 5.05 9.89
CA LYS A 66 6.43 5.57 8.53
C LYS A 66 7.16 6.91 8.63
N GLY A 67 8.12 7.16 7.74
CA GLY A 67 8.95 8.37 7.75
C GLY A 67 10.12 8.34 8.74
N ASP A 68 10.30 7.26 9.51
CA ASP A 68 11.47 7.12 10.37
C ASP A 68 12.72 6.80 9.51
N ILE A 69 13.87 7.39 9.86
CA ILE A 69 15.17 7.06 9.25
C ILE A 69 15.78 5.88 9.99
N VAL A 70 16.07 4.82 9.26
CA VAL A 70 16.55 3.56 9.83
C VAL A 70 17.79 3.06 9.12
N GLN A 71 18.60 2.30 9.86
CA GLN A 71 19.73 1.54 9.33
C GLN A 71 19.44 0.05 9.43
N VAL A 72 19.77 -0.69 8.37
CA VAL A 72 19.67 -2.15 8.35
C VAL A 72 20.82 -2.77 9.18
N VAL A 73 20.44 -3.61 10.13
CA VAL A 73 21.36 -4.27 11.08
C VAL A 73 21.92 -5.57 10.53
N SER A 74 21.07 -6.35 9.88
CA SER A 74 21.36 -7.71 9.41
C SER A 74 20.65 -7.96 8.08
N GLY A 75 21.22 -8.88 7.29
CA GLY A 75 20.75 -9.22 5.95
C GLY A 75 21.72 -8.79 4.86
N LYS A 76 21.25 -8.85 3.61
CA LYS A 76 22.04 -8.54 2.40
C LYS A 76 22.47 -7.08 2.36
N ASP A 77 21.54 -6.18 2.66
CA ASP A 77 21.76 -4.73 2.59
C ASP A 77 22.22 -4.13 3.94
N LYS A 78 23.09 -4.84 4.66
CA LYS A 78 23.57 -4.42 5.99
C LYS A 78 24.33 -3.09 5.90
N GLY A 79 23.99 -2.17 6.79
CA GLY A 79 24.66 -0.87 6.90
C GLY A 79 24.00 0.26 6.12
N THR A 80 23.15 -0.07 5.13
CA THR A 80 22.38 0.92 4.38
C THR A 80 21.45 1.70 5.29
N VAL A 81 21.48 3.03 5.17
CA VAL A 81 20.63 3.97 5.89
C VAL A 81 19.58 4.49 4.91
N ALA A 82 18.31 4.41 5.28
CA ALA A 82 17.21 4.85 4.42
C ALA A 82 15.94 5.13 5.24
N GLU A 83 15.00 5.83 4.60
CA GLU A 83 13.69 6.14 5.18
C GLU A 83 12.70 4.98 5.01
N VAL A 84 11.81 4.82 5.97
CA VAL A 84 10.71 3.86 5.93
C VAL A 84 9.52 4.40 5.14
N GLU A 85 9.21 3.77 4.01
CA GLU A 85 8.06 4.14 3.18
C GLU A 85 6.75 3.57 3.74
N LYS A 86 6.72 2.26 4.01
CA LYS A 86 5.51 1.55 4.42
C LYS A 86 5.78 0.55 5.54
N VAL A 87 4.83 0.46 6.46
CA VAL A 87 4.86 -0.45 7.59
C VAL A 87 3.69 -1.43 7.46
N ILE A 88 3.97 -2.73 7.46
CA ILE A 88 3.02 -3.84 7.30
C ILE A 88 2.87 -4.55 8.66
N SER A 89 1.98 -4.04 9.51
CA SER A 89 1.81 -4.53 10.88
C SER A 89 1.16 -5.91 11.01
N THR A 90 0.48 -6.39 9.97
CA THR A 90 -0.10 -7.74 9.96
C THR A 90 0.97 -8.83 9.86
N ARG A 91 2.11 -8.53 9.24
CA ARG A 91 3.22 -9.48 9.05
C ARG A 91 4.48 -9.12 9.84
N GLY A 92 4.49 -8.00 10.57
CA GLY A 92 5.68 -7.51 11.27
C GLY A 92 6.82 -7.08 10.33
N MET A 93 6.47 -6.60 9.13
CA MET A 93 7.42 -6.27 8.07
C MET A 93 7.39 -4.77 7.73
N VAL A 94 8.50 -4.26 7.19
CA VAL A 94 8.71 -2.85 6.84
C VAL A 94 9.29 -2.76 5.43
N VAL A 95 8.84 -1.79 4.65
CA VAL A 95 9.41 -1.45 3.33
C VAL A 95 10.28 -0.21 3.50
N VAL A 96 11.55 -0.34 3.17
CA VAL A 96 12.57 0.70 3.30
C VAL A 96 13.07 1.07 1.91
N LYS A 97 13.23 2.37 1.64
CA LYS A 97 13.64 2.86 0.31
C LYS A 97 15.00 2.27 -0.10
N GLY A 98 15.09 1.76 -1.33
CA GLY A 98 16.35 1.24 -1.89
C GLY A 98 16.92 -0.03 -1.25
N VAL A 99 16.17 -0.68 -0.35
CA VAL A 99 16.58 -1.90 0.35
C VAL A 99 15.78 -3.09 -0.19
N ASN A 100 16.43 -4.26 -0.28
CA ASN A 100 15.83 -5.53 -0.70
C ASN A 100 15.08 -5.40 -2.04
N ILE A 101 15.75 -4.83 -3.03
CA ILE A 101 15.16 -4.59 -4.37
C ILE A 101 14.98 -5.94 -5.07
N THR A 102 13.73 -6.24 -5.42
CA THR A 102 13.40 -7.43 -6.21
C THR A 102 12.96 -7.00 -7.60
N VAL A 103 13.44 -7.72 -8.60
CA VAL A 103 13.01 -7.55 -9.99
C VAL A 103 11.73 -8.34 -10.19
N ARG A 104 10.64 -7.65 -10.57
CA ARG A 104 9.37 -8.25 -10.94
C ARG A 104 9.09 -7.98 -12.41
N ASN A 105 8.98 -9.07 -13.18
CA ASN A 105 8.54 -8.99 -14.57
C ASN A 105 7.01 -8.87 -14.57
N VAL A 106 6.51 -7.79 -15.16
CA VAL A 106 5.08 -7.51 -15.26
C VAL A 106 4.64 -7.80 -16.68
N SER A 107 3.78 -8.82 -16.81
CA SER A 107 3.11 -9.13 -18.07
C SER A 107 2.20 -7.97 -18.49
N PRO A 108 2.13 -7.68 -19.80
CA PRO A 108 1.26 -6.62 -20.30
C PRO A 108 -0.22 -6.97 -20.05
N ARG A 109 -1.05 -5.97 -19.75
CA ARG A 109 -2.49 -6.16 -19.52
C ARG A 109 -3.29 -6.03 -20.81
N SER A 110 -2.86 -5.13 -21.67
CA SER A 110 -3.46 -4.87 -22.99
C SER A 110 -2.54 -5.41 -24.08
N LYS A 111 -3.12 -5.77 -25.23
CA LYS A 111 -2.34 -6.30 -26.38
C LYS A 111 -1.33 -5.29 -26.93
N ASP A 112 -1.58 -4.00 -26.71
CA ASP A 112 -0.75 -2.90 -27.20
C ASP A 112 0.36 -2.50 -26.21
N GLU A 113 0.36 -3.03 -25.00
CA GLU A 113 1.40 -2.77 -24.01
C GLU A 113 2.53 -3.80 -24.12
N GLN A 114 3.78 -3.34 -24.01
CA GLN A 114 4.92 -4.23 -23.89
C GLN A 114 5.13 -4.67 -22.43
N GLY A 115 5.62 -5.89 -22.23
CA GLY A 115 6.03 -6.37 -20.91
C GLY A 115 7.13 -5.49 -20.32
N GLN A 116 7.08 -5.24 -19.00
CA GLN A 116 8.04 -4.35 -18.31
C GLN A 116 8.74 -5.07 -17.17
N GLN A 117 10.04 -4.83 -17.02
CA GLN A 117 10.82 -5.25 -15.86
C GLN A 117 10.78 -4.16 -14.79
N LYS A 118 9.98 -4.35 -13.73
CA LYS A 118 9.85 -3.36 -12.64
C LYS A 118 10.74 -3.74 -11.47
N ARG A 119 11.57 -2.81 -11.00
CA ARG A 119 12.32 -2.94 -9.75
C ARG A 119 11.45 -2.41 -8.61
N GLN A 120 11.17 -3.24 -7.62
CA GLN A 120 10.31 -2.89 -6.48
C GLN A 120 11.02 -3.21 -5.17
N GLU A 121 10.92 -2.31 -4.19
CA GLU A 121 11.39 -2.57 -2.83
C GLU A 121 10.56 -3.68 -2.20
N SER A 122 11.24 -4.67 -1.63
CA SER A 122 10.58 -5.78 -0.93
C SER A 122 10.68 -5.60 0.59
N PRO A 123 9.67 -6.10 1.34
CA PRO A 123 9.65 -5.94 2.78
C PRO A 123 10.84 -6.64 3.48
N ILE A 124 11.32 -6.02 4.54
CA ILE A 124 12.29 -6.57 5.50
C ILE A 124 11.63 -6.71 6.89
N HIS A 125 12.09 -7.66 7.70
CA HIS A 125 11.55 -7.84 9.05
C HIS A 125 11.94 -6.68 9.97
N HIS A 126 10.99 -6.19 10.78
CA HIS A 126 11.19 -5.01 11.63
C HIS A 126 12.35 -5.16 12.64
N SER A 127 12.68 -6.38 13.07
CA SER A 127 13.81 -6.62 13.99
C SER A 127 15.17 -6.31 13.37
N ASN A 128 15.27 -6.34 12.03
CA ASN A 128 16.52 -6.16 11.31
C ASN A 128 16.82 -4.68 11.03
N VAL A 129 16.01 -3.76 11.56
CA VAL A 129 16.18 -2.32 11.38
C VAL A 129 16.26 -1.60 12.74
N MET A 130 17.16 -0.63 12.82
CA MET A 130 17.33 0.26 13.97
C MET A 130 17.21 1.71 13.55
N HIS A 131 16.74 2.57 14.46
CA HIS A 131 16.69 4.00 14.19
C HIS A 131 18.09 4.58 14.06
N TYR A 132 18.24 5.50 13.12
CA TYR A 132 19.50 6.13 12.80
C TYR A 132 19.40 7.64 13.00
N SER A 133 20.31 8.19 13.77
CA SER A 133 20.48 9.65 13.89
C SER A 133 21.41 10.12 12.77
N MET A 134 20.91 11.00 11.90
CA MET A 134 21.72 11.65 10.87
C MET A 134 22.76 12.59 11.49
N SER A 135 22.41 13.26 12.59
CA SER A 135 23.28 14.22 13.28
C SER A 135 24.49 13.55 13.94
N ALA A 136 24.26 12.45 14.66
CA ALA A 136 25.32 11.77 15.40
C ALA A 136 25.99 10.63 14.61
N GLY A 137 25.45 10.26 13.45
CA GLY A 137 25.94 9.15 12.63
C GLY A 137 25.86 7.78 13.31
N LYS A 138 24.96 7.62 14.29
CA LYS A 138 24.89 6.43 15.15
C LYS A 138 23.49 5.83 15.13
N ARG A 139 23.42 4.50 14.98
CA ARG A 139 22.20 3.73 15.23
C ARG A 139 21.98 3.50 16.73
N SER A 140 20.72 3.54 17.15
CA SER A 140 20.36 3.36 18.57
C SER A 140 19.00 2.69 18.75
N ARG A 141 18.74 2.23 19.99
CA ARG A 141 17.44 1.70 20.41
C ARG A 141 16.53 2.86 20.80
N VAL A 142 15.21 2.61 20.77
CA VAL A 142 14.19 3.59 21.14
C VAL A 142 13.81 3.46 22.61
N GLY A 143 13.76 4.59 23.31
CA GLY A 143 13.13 4.74 24.61
C GLY A 143 11.86 5.62 24.53
N TYR A 144 11.16 5.76 25.65
CA TYR A 144 10.01 6.64 25.77
C TYR A 144 10.17 7.62 26.93
N LYS A 145 9.83 8.89 26.70
CA LYS A 145 9.82 9.96 27.71
C LYS A 145 8.45 10.63 27.72
N LEU A 146 8.11 11.26 28.84
CA LEU A 146 6.98 12.15 28.95
C LEU A 146 7.51 13.58 28.83
N THR A 147 6.96 14.34 27.88
CA THR A 147 7.22 15.78 27.73
C THR A 147 6.43 16.55 28.79
N GLU A 148 6.78 17.80 29.03
CA GLU A 148 6.09 18.72 29.96
C GLU A 148 4.59 18.87 29.63
N ASP A 149 4.23 18.77 28.35
CA ASP A 149 2.85 18.75 27.85
C ASP A 149 2.07 17.47 28.21
N GLY A 150 2.69 16.51 28.91
CA GLY A 150 2.13 15.19 29.23
C GLY A 150 2.13 14.20 28.06
N ARG A 151 2.72 14.55 26.91
CA ARG A 151 2.77 13.69 25.72
C ARG A 151 3.89 12.65 25.83
N LYS A 152 3.62 11.42 25.36
CA LYS A 152 4.60 10.33 25.36
C LYS A 152 5.39 10.28 24.06
N VAL A 153 6.59 10.84 24.08
CA VAL A 153 7.49 10.90 22.92
C VAL A 153 8.48 9.74 22.88
N ARG A 154 8.91 9.40 21.67
CA ARG A 154 9.98 8.41 21.42
C ARG A 154 11.31 9.16 21.36
N TYR A 155 12.35 8.62 21.99
CA TYR A 155 13.70 9.18 21.90
C TYR A 155 14.75 8.09 21.64
N LEU A 156 15.89 8.50 21.11
CA LEU A 156 17.05 7.65 20.87
C LEU A 156 17.86 7.51 22.16
N VAL A 157 18.09 6.28 22.63
CA VAL A 157 18.75 6.05 23.93
C VAL A 157 20.20 6.57 23.95
N LYS A 158 20.91 6.51 22.82
CA LYS A 158 22.33 6.89 22.75
C LYS A 158 22.57 8.38 22.59
N THR A 159 21.70 9.07 21.85
CA THR A 159 21.87 10.49 21.50
C THR A 159 20.95 11.39 22.32
N GLY A 160 19.85 10.86 22.84
CA GLY A 160 18.80 11.63 23.51
C GLY A 160 17.84 12.33 22.55
N GLU A 161 18.09 12.28 21.24
CA GLU A 161 17.28 12.93 20.22
C GLU A 161 15.85 12.38 20.19
N GLU A 162 14.88 13.27 20.03
CA GLU A 162 13.48 12.92 19.93
C GLU A 162 13.13 12.55 18.49
N LEU A 163 12.35 11.49 18.33
CA LEU A 163 11.88 11.03 17.03
C LEU A 163 10.55 11.69 16.68
N PRO A 164 10.31 12.01 15.39
CA PRO A 164 9.09 12.66 14.97
C PRO A 164 7.85 11.83 15.33
N GLU A 165 6.80 12.56 15.70
CA GLU A 165 5.49 11.98 15.87
C GLU A 165 4.88 11.58 14.54
N ARG A 166 3.93 10.64 14.60
CA ARG A 166 3.15 10.29 13.42
C ARG A 166 2.20 11.44 13.19
N SER A 167 2.36 12.18 12.09
CA SER A 167 1.33 13.10 11.65
C SER A 167 0.05 12.30 11.43
N PHE A 168 -0.97 12.54 12.26
CA PHE A 168 -2.31 12.13 11.91
C PHE A 168 -2.63 12.91 10.65
N LYS A 169 -2.81 12.22 9.52
CA LYS A 169 -3.29 12.87 8.30
C LYS A 169 -4.56 13.61 8.70
N GLN A 170 -4.54 14.93 8.71
CA GLN A 170 -5.75 15.71 8.96
C GLN A 170 -6.79 15.22 7.94
N PRO A 171 -8.05 15.00 8.36
CA PRO A 171 -9.10 14.68 7.40
C PRO A 171 -9.09 15.79 6.34
N ALA A 172 -9.18 15.41 5.06
CA ALA A 172 -9.00 16.31 3.92
C ALA A 172 -9.99 17.52 3.88
N ALA A 173 -10.89 17.64 4.86
CA ALA A 173 -11.92 18.66 4.99
C ALA A 173 -11.44 20.01 5.59
N ALA A 174 -10.15 20.17 5.94
CA ALA A 174 -9.64 21.43 6.52
C ALA A 174 -8.80 22.29 5.54
N ALA A 175 -8.74 21.92 4.26
CA ALA A 175 -7.96 22.66 3.25
C ALA A 175 -8.75 23.75 2.49
N GLU A 176 -10.02 23.99 2.85
CA GLU A 176 -10.89 24.99 2.22
C GLU A 176 -11.37 26.03 3.24
N SER A 177 -10.46 26.81 3.83
CA SER A 177 -10.84 28.04 4.57
C SER A 177 -9.67 29.02 4.73
N SER A 178 -8.90 29.26 3.65
CA SER A 178 -7.96 30.39 3.61
C SER A 178 -7.67 30.80 2.16
N SER A 179 -8.72 31.07 1.39
CA SER A 179 -8.62 31.81 0.13
C SER A 179 -9.76 32.83 0.08
N SER A 180 -9.66 33.85 0.91
CA SER A 180 -10.44 35.08 0.83
C SER A 180 -9.50 36.25 1.08
N ASP A 181 -9.54 37.24 0.19
CA ASP A 181 -8.79 38.51 0.14
C ASP A 181 -7.29 38.40 -0.21
N SER A 182 -6.84 38.85 -1.37
CA SER A 182 -7.00 40.23 -1.86
C SER A 182 -6.71 40.30 -3.36
N SER A 183 -7.75 40.50 -4.16
CA SER A 183 -7.60 41.06 -5.51
C SER A 183 -7.34 42.57 -5.35
N ALA A 184 -6.09 42.93 -5.08
CA ALA A 184 -5.65 44.30 -5.32
C ALA A 184 -5.57 44.48 -6.84
N ALA A 185 -6.57 45.17 -7.37
CA ALA A 185 -6.58 45.63 -8.76
C ALA A 185 -5.35 46.51 -9.00
N GLU A 186 -4.42 46.06 -9.84
CA GLU A 186 -3.47 46.97 -10.47
C GLU A 186 -4.23 47.77 -11.54
N PRO A 187 -4.31 49.11 -11.42
CA PRO A 187 -4.90 49.92 -12.48
C PRO A 187 -3.98 49.90 -13.71
N PRO A 188 -4.53 49.80 -14.93
CA PRO A 188 -3.72 49.94 -16.14
C PRO A 188 -3.26 51.40 -16.28
N ALA A 189 -1.98 51.68 -16.01
CA ALA A 189 -1.28 52.79 -16.63
C ALA A 189 -1.13 52.41 -18.12
N GLY A 190 -1.73 53.09 -19.08
CA GLY A 190 -1.66 54.53 -19.31
C GLY A 190 -0.72 54.73 -20.50
N ASP A 191 -1.30 54.93 -21.68
CA ASP A 191 -0.62 55.19 -22.96
C ASP A 191 0.48 56.24 -22.87
N ALA A 192 1.61 56.00 -23.54
CA ALA A 192 2.50 57.06 -24.01
C ALA A 192 2.86 56.81 -25.50
N PRO A 193 2.52 57.73 -26.42
CA PRO A 193 2.92 57.63 -27.82
C PRO A 193 4.40 58.03 -28.00
N SER A 194 5.17 57.20 -28.70
CA SER A 194 6.49 57.63 -29.20
C SER A 194 6.29 58.52 -30.43
N SER A 195 6.45 59.83 -30.26
CA SER A 195 6.54 60.80 -31.35
C SER A 195 7.86 60.67 -32.12
N ALA A 196 7.77 60.89 -33.43
CA ALA A 196 8.87 61.28 -34.32
C ALA A 196 9.34 62.71 -34.05
#